data_AF-A0A2E8KU39-F1
#
_entry.id   AF-A0A2E8KU39-F1
#
_cell.length_a   1.000
_cell.length_b   1.000
_cell.length_c   1.000
_cell.angle_alpha   90.00
_cell.angle_beta   90.00
_cell.angle_gamma   90.00
#
_symmetry.space_group_name_H-M   'P 1'
#
loop_
_entity.id
_entity.type
_entity.pdbx_description
1 polymer ?
#
loop_
_entity_poly.entity_id
_entity_poly.type
_entity_poly.pdbx_seq_one_letter_code
_entity_poly.pdbx_strand_id
1 'polypeptide(L)'
;MKLYMVHVGYYDLENGEGIYESHKNFFVAAQDPKEAKTRTFELEEFVNNKMHIDGIKEISSVQGYEVNLIKSENTQDGEVIGYDESKEL
;
A
#
# COMPACT_ATOMS: atom_id res chain seq x y z
N MET A 1 -15.65 -5.04 -2.87
CA MET A 1 -14.40 -4.29 -3.15
C MET A 1 -13.29 -5.30 -3.39
N LYS A 2 -12.34 -5.00 -4.25
CA LYS A 2 -11.12 -5.79 -4.47
C LYS A 2 -9.95 -5.12 -3.77
N LEU A 3 -8.96 -5.91 -3.35
CA LEU A 3 -7.71 -5.41 -2.80
C LEU A 3 -6.70 -5.21 -3.92
N TYR A 4 -6.13 -4.01 -4.03
CA TYR A 4 -5.04 -3.71 -4.95
C TYR A 4 -3.78 -3.34 -4.19
N MET A 5 -2.66 -3.94 -4.59
CA MET A 5 -1.33 -3.47 -4.23
C MET A 5 -0.87 -2.49 -5.31
N VAL A 6 -0.56 -1.26 -4.92
CA VAL A 6 -0.04 -0.21 -5.80
C VAL A 6 1.41 0.04 -5.41
N HIS A 7 2.32 -0.37 -6.28
CA HIS A 7 3.75 -0.17 -6.12
C HIS A 7 4.13 1.23 -6.61
N VAL A 8 4.82 1.99 -5.77
CA VAL A 8 5.17 3.38 -6.04
C VAL A 8 6.64 3.65 -5.77
N GLY A 9 7.23 4.50 -6.60
CA GLY A 9 8.58 5.02 -6.47
C GLY A 9 8.57 6.49 -6.05
N TYR A 10 9.56 6.91 -5.28
CA TYR A 10 9.78 8.31 -4.89
C TYR A 10 11.22 8.57 -4.45
N TYR A 11 11.61 9.84 -4.47
CA TYR A 11 12.94 10.29 -4.07
C TYR A 11 12.82 11.10 -2.77
N ASP A 12 13.42 10.58 -1.71
CA ASP A 12 13.42 11.23 -0.41
C ASP A 12 14.71 12.05 -0.24
N LEU A 13 14.57 13.37 -0.23
CA LEU A 13 15.70 14.29 -0.08
C LEU A 13 16.35 14.22 1.31
N GLU A 14 15.61 13.78 2.34
CA GLU A 14 16.16 13.63 3.69
C GLU A 14 17.05 12.38 3.78
N ASN A 15 16.86 11.42 2.89
CA ASN A 15 17.64 10.19 2.82
C ASN A 15 18.69 10.27 1.70
N GLY A 16 19.90 10.69 2.08
CA GLY A 16 21.05 10.71 1.17
C GLY A 16 20.84 11.64 -0.03
N GLU A 17 20.22 12.80 0.18
CA GLU A 17 19.97 13.81 -0.85
C GLU A 17 19.11 13.32 -2.03
N GLY A 18 18.32 12.26 -1.83
CA GLY A 18 17.48 11.69 -2.88
C GLY A 18 18.24 10.99 -4.00
N ILE A 19 19.48 10.53 -3.75
CA ILE A 19 20.26 9.82 -4.77
C ILE A 19 19.69 8.43 -5.09
N TYR A 20 18.89 7.86 -4.19
CA TYR A 20 18.25 6.56 -4.37
C TYR A 20 16.75 6.72 -4.50
N GLU A 21 16.18 6.01 -5.47
CA GLU A 21 14.74 5.84 -5.58
C GLU A 21 14.26 4.83 -4.53
N SER A 22 13.43 5.31 -3.61
CA SER A 22 12.75 4.50 -2.61
C SER A 22 11.43 4.00 -3.16
N HIS A 23 11.02 2.83 -2.70
CA HIS A 23 9.77 2.23 -3.15
C HIS A 23 8.88 1.84 -1.97
N LYS A 24 7.57 1.96 -2.17
CA LYS A 24 6.54 1.60 -1.20
C LYS A 24 5.40 0.86 -1.88
N ASN A 25 4.64 0.10 -1.11
CA ASN A 25 3.38 -0.50 -1.55
C ASN A 25 2.22 0.13 -0.77
N PHE A 26 1.25 0.69 -1.48
CA PHE A 26 -0.06 1.02 -0.92
C PHE A 26 -1.04 -0.13 -1.15
N PHE A 27 -1.85 -0.43 -0.13
CA PHE A 27 -2.95 -1.38 -0.25
C PHE A 27 -4.26 -0.61 -0.30
N VAL A 28 -4.95 -0.70 -1.44
CA VAL A 28 -6.13 0.11 -1.75
C VAL A 28 -7.32 -0.79 -2.04
N ALA A 29 -8.42 -0.58 -1.31
CA ALA A 29 -9.71 -1.16 -1.64
C ALA A 29 -10.36 -0.36 -2.79
N ALA A 30 -10.69 -1.01 -3.91
CA ALA A 30 -11.32 -0.38 -5.07
C ALA A 30 -12.18 -1.37 -5.89
N GLN A 31 -13.03 -0.89 -6.78
CA GLN A 31 -13.84 -1.72 -7.68
C GLN A 31 -13.00 -2.24 -8.85
N ASP A 32 -12.13 -1.41 -9.40
CA ASP A 32 -11.31 -1.70 -10.57
C ASP A 32 -9.91 -1.04 -10.47
N PRO A 33 -8.96 -1.36 -11.36
CA PRO A 33 -7.62 -0.76 -11.33
C PRO A 33 -7.60 0.76 -11.53
N LYS A 34 -8.61 1.31 -12.24
CA LYS A 34 -8.70 2.76 -12.48
C LYS A 34 -9.07 3.49 -11.19
N GLU A 35 -10.05 2.97 -10.45
CA GLU A 35 -10.40 3.50 -9.13
C GLU A 35 -9.25 3.34 -8.14
N ALA A 36 -8.52 2.21 -8.16
CA ALA A 36 -7.34 2.03 -7.31
C ALA A 36 -6.27 3.10 -7.58
N LYS A 37 -6.01 3.40 -8.86
CA LYS A 37 -5.09 4.47 -9.29
C LYS A 37 -5.56 5.84 -8.80
N THR A 38 -6.84 6.18 -9.01
CA THR A 38 -7.41 7.46 -8.56
C THR A 38 -7.29 7.64 -7.05
N ARG A 39 -7.70 6.63 -6.27
CA ARG A 39 -7.61 6.68 -4.80
C ARG A 39 -6.16 6.81 -4.32
N THR A 40 -5.20 6.22 -5.03
CA THR A 40 -3.77 6.36 -4.69
C THR A 40 -3.29 7.79 -4.88
N PHE A 41 -3.71 8.48 -5.95
CA PHE A 41 -3.37 9.89 -6.18
C PHE A 41 -3.98 10.85 -5.14
N GLU A 42 -5.03 10.43 -4.44
CA GLU A 42 -5.68 11.21 -3.40
C GLU A 42 -5.03 11.03 -2.01
N LEU A 43 -4.10 10.07 -1.86
CA LEU A 43 -3.36 9.88 -0.61
C LEU A 43 -2.41 11.06 -0.36
N GLU A 44 -2.52 11.70 0.80
CA GLU A 44 -1.64 12.83 1.17
C GLU A 44 -0.16 12.45 1.07
N GLU A 45 0.21 11.26 1.54
CA GLU A 45 1.60 10.76 1.47
C GLU A 45 2.09 10.64 0.01
N PHE A 46 1.23 10.20 -0.90
CA PHE A 46 1.57 10.08 -2.33
C PHE A 46 1.85 11.46 -2.93
N VAL A 47 0.98 12.43 -2.65
CA VAL A 47 1.09 13.80 -3.16
C VAL A 47 2.31 14.51 -2.57
N ASN A 48 2.49 14.44 -1.25
CA ASN A 48 3.54 15.16 -0.53
C ASN A 48 4.94 14.67 -0.95
N ASN A 49 5.10 13.36 -1.15
CA ASN A 49 6.36 12.77 -1.58
C ASN A 49 6.55 12.75 -3.11
N LYS A 50 5.63 13.35 -3.88
CA LYS A 50 5.69 13.39 -5.35
C LYS A 50 5.91 12.01 -5.97
N MET A 51 5.22 11.02 -5.44
CA MET A 51 5.40 9.63 -5.83
C MET A 51 4.89 9.39 -7.27
N HIS A 52 5.37 8.32 -7.89
CA HIS A 52 4.83 7.80 -9.15
C HIS A 52 4.46 6.32 -9.00
N ILE A 53 3.54 5.84 -9.84
CA ILE A 53 3.08 4.45 -9.82
C ILE A 53 3.89 3.63 -10.83
N ASP A 54 4.56 2.60 -10.35
CA ASP A 54 5.33 1.65 -11.18
C ASP A 54 4.49 0.42 -11.55
N GLY A 55 3.54 0.04 -10.70
CA GLY A 55 2.71 -1.13 -10.93
C GLY A 55 1.45 -1.17 -10.06
N ILE A 56 0.42 -1.82 -10.58
CA ILE A 56 -0.82 -2.10 -9.86
C ILE A 56 -1.13 -3.58 -10.04
N LYS A 57 -1.40 -4.28 -8.93
CA LYS A 57 -1.77 -5.70 -8.92
C LYS A 57 -3.00 -5.93 -8.05
N GLU A 58 -4.02 -6.58 -8.61
CA GLU A 58 -5.12 -7.13 -7.81
C GLU A 58 -4.61 -8.30 -6.96
N ILE A 59 -4.87 -8.27 -5.66
CA ILE A 59 -4.61 -9.37 -4.72
C ILE A 59 -5.93 -10.09 -4.48
N SER A 60 -6.27 -11.04 -5.35
CA SER A 60 -7.50 -11.83 -5.24
C SER A 60 -7.33 -13.12 -4.43
N SER A 61 -6.09 -13.61 -4.29
CA SER A 61 -5.77 -14.78 -3.46
C SER A 61 -4.33 -14.76 -2.95
N VAL A 62 -4.10 -15.42 -1.82
CA VAL A 62 -2.78 -15.61 -1.18
C VAL A 62 -2.67 -17.04 -0.70
N GLN A 63 -1.67 -17.79 -1.18
CA GLN A 63 -1.43 -19.20 -0.79
C GLN A 63 -2.68 -20.11 -0.86
N GLY A 64 -3.55 -19.89 -1.85
CA GLY A 64 -4.79 -20.66 -2.03
C GLY A 64 -6.01 -20.14 -1.26
N TYR A 65 -5.85 -19.11 -0.43
CA TYR A 65 -6.95 -18.42 0.25
C TYR A 65 -7.47 -17.27 -0.59
N GLU A 66 -8.78 -17.13 -0.67
CA GLU A 66 -9.43 -15.99 -1.32
C GLU A 66 -9.40 -14.74 -0.43
N VAL A 67 -9.17 -13.57 -1.04
CA VAL A 67 -9.23 -12.28 -0.36
C VAL A 67 -10.60 -11.66 -0.53
N ASN A 68 -11.34 -11.54 0.57
CA ASN A 68 -12.66 -10.92 0.61
C ASN A 68 -12.64 -9.67 1.50
N LEU A 69 -12.93 -8.50 0.92
CA LEU A 69 -13.01 -7.23 1.65
C LEU A 69 -14.44 -6.95 2.11
N ILE A 70 -14.64 -6.89 3.42
CA ILE A 70 -15.91 -6.55 4.06
C ILE A 70 -15.79 -5.15 4.65
N LYS A 71 -16.71 -4.24 4.27
CA LYS A 71 -16.75 -2.90 4.85
C LYS A 71 -17.24 -3.00 6.30
N SER A 72 -16.44 -2.51 7.25
CA SER A 72 -16.82 -2.41 8.67
C SER A 72 -17.04 -0.96 9.06
N GLU A 73 -18.04 -0.69 9.91
CA GLU A 73 -18.25 0.62 10.54
C GLU A 73 -17.36 0.81 11.77
N ASN A 74 -16.95 -0.29 12.41
CA ASN A 74 -15.97 -0.30 13.49
C ASN A 74 -14.65 -0.84 12.94
N THR A 75 -13.74 0.07 12.62
CA THR A 75 -12.36 -0.26 12.26
C THR A 75 -11.52 -0.24 13.51
N GLN A 76 -10.95 -1.38 13.87
CA GLN A 76 -9.80 -1.43 14.76
C GLN A 76 -8.60 -1.67 13.86
N ASP A 77 -7.55 -0.87 14.04
CA ASP A 77 -6.29 -1.13 13.36
C ASP A 77 -5.78 -2.51 13.81
N GLY A 78 -5.14 -3.21 12.87
CA GLY A 78 -4.50 -4.49 13.17
C GLY A 78 -3.36 -4.31 14.16
N GLU A 79 -2.94 -5.41 14.77
CA GLU A 79 -1.75 -5.44 15.59
C GLU A 79 -0.50 -5.22 14.72
N VAL A 80 0.38 -4.34 15.17
CA VAL A 80 1.71 -4.15 14.58
C VAL A 80 2.70 -4.95 15.41
N ILE A 81 3.19 -6.04 14.86
CA ILE A 81 4.23 -6.86 15.49
C ILE A 81 5.59 -6.29 15.10
N GLY A 82 6.30 -5.72 16.07
CA GLY A 82 7.59 -5.08 15.86
C GLY A 82 8.72 -6.09 15.57
N TYR A 83 9.89 -5.56 15.21
CA TYR A 83 11.06 -6.39 14.90
C TYR A 83 11.46 -7.33 16.05
N ASP A 84 11.55 -6.82 17.28
CA ASP A 84 11.96 -7.64 18.41
C ASP A 84 10.86 -8.62 18.84
N GLU A 85 9.60 -8.22 18.79
CA GLU A 85 8.45 -9.10 19.05
C GLU A 85 8.39 -10.25 18.04
N SER A 86 8.66 -9.97 16.76
CA SER A 86 8.62 -10.97 15.70
C SER A 86 9.68 -12.07 15.81
N LYS A 87 10.78 -11.85 16.54
CA LYS A 87 11.83 -12.85 16.74
C LYS A 87 11.44 -13.94 17.74
N GLU A 88 10.51 -13.62 18.63
CA GLU A 88 10.10 -14.50 19.73
C GLU A 88 8.82 -15.30 19.39
N LEU A 89 8.30 -15.16 18.16
CA LEU A 89 7.16 -15.93 17.61
C LEU A 89 7.61 -17.21 16.92
#